data_AF-A0AAD6TSY0-F1
#
_entry.id   AF-A0AAD6TSY0-F1
#
_cell.length_a   1.000
_cell.length_b   1.000
_cell.length_c   1.000
_cell.angle_alpha   90.00
_cell.angle_beta   90.00
_cell.angle_gamma   90.00
#
_symmetry.space_group_name_H-M   'P 1'
#
loop_
_entity.id
_entity.type
_entity.pdbx_description
1 polymer ?
#
loop_
_entity_poly.entity_id
_entity_poly.type
_entity_poly.pdbx_seq_one_letter_code
_entity_poly.pdbx_strand_id
1 'polypeptide(L)'
;MVKTQRHREALNSLLLSTHLLAVEILRYGDHAQPRENDRSKRVCRFCKIDVETPEHALLTCGASPEVVSLRRAFLEKLFIDAPTLRVLMDLLEPIEFFKAIIYERSTIALVAKFAYEVLEVFYETPVVRSAV
;
A
#
# COMPACT_ATOMS: atom_id res chain seq x y z
N MET A 1 -0.40 3.54 20.11
CA MET A 1 0.54 2.37 20.01
C MET A 1 -0.17 1.23 19.32
N VAL A 2 0.47 0.57 18.35
CA VAL A 2 -0.12 -0.55 17.59
C VAL A 2 -0.06 -1.83 18.43
N LYS A 3 -1.22 -2.32 18.89
CA LYS A 3 -1.30 -3.46 19.83
C LYS A 3 -1.12 -4.82 19.15
N THR A 4 -1.68 -5.01 17.95
CA THR A 4 -1.62 -6.28 17.21
C THR A 4 -0.28 -6.46 16.52
N GLN A 5 0.36 -7.63 16.69
CA GLN A 5 1.66 -7.93 16.10
C GLN A 5 1.64 -7.90 14.56
N ARG A 6 0.69 -8.58 13.93
CA ARG A 6 0.56 -8.60 12.46
C ARG A 6 0.42 -7.22 11.85
N HIS A 7 -0.30 -6.31 12.50
CA HIS A 7 -0.43 -4.92 12.03
C HIS A 7 0.91 -4.18 12.10
N ARG A 8 1.71 -4.41 13.16
CA ARG A 8 3.06 -3.85 13.26
C ARG A 8 3.97 -4.40 12.17
N GLU A 9 3.93 -5.70 11.94
CA GLU A 9 4.73 -6.37 10.91
C GLU A 9 4.37 -5.87 9.52
N ALA A 10 3.08 -5.75 9.20
CA ALA A 10 2.60 -5.18 7.96
C ALA A 10 3.15 -3.76 7.73
N LEU A 11 2.96 -2.86 8.70
CA LEU A 11 3.47 -1.49 8.58
C LEU A 11 5.00 -1.44 8.50
N ASN A 12 5.71 -2.21 9.32
CA ASN A 12 7.16 -2.29 9.28
C ASN A 12 7.65 -2.81 7.93
N SER A 13 6.94 -3.78 7.32
CA SER A 13 7.29 -4.29 6.00
C SER A 13 7.19 -3.23 4.92
N LEU A 14 6.20 -2.32 5.01
CA LEU A 14 6.07 -1.14 4.16
C LEU A 14 7.23 -0.17 4.33
N LEU A 15 7.59 0.14 5.58
CA LEU A 15 8.65 1.11 5.90
C LEU A 15 10.07 0.61 5.58
N LEU A 16 10.28 -0.70 5.69
CA LEU A 16 11.58 -1.34 5.47
C LEU A 16 11.72 -1.98 4.08
N SER A 17 10.73 -1.79 3.20
CA SER A 17 10.70 -2.37 1.85
C SER A 17 10.87 -3.90 1.85
N THR A 18 10.34 -4.60 2.85
CA THR A 18 10.32 -6.08 2.92
C THR A 18 8.97 -6.69 2.53
N HIS A 19 8.07 -5.87 2.00
CA HIS A 19 6.74 -6.26 1.55
C HIS A 19 6.75 -7.00 0.20
N LEU A 20 5.68 -7.76 -0.07
CA LEU A 20 5.53 -8.59 -1.28
C LEU A 20 4.83 -7.85 -2.43
N LEU A 21 4.85 -6.51 -2.46
CA LEU A 21 4.37 -5.72 -3.60
C LEU A 21 5.33 -5.80 -4.79
N ALA A 22 4.80 -5.67 -6.01
CA ALA A 22 5.55 -5.88 -7.24
C ALA A 22 6.76 -4.95 -7.37
N VAL A 23 6.70 -3.72 -6.83
CA VAL A 23 7.84 -2.79 -6.85
C VAL A 23 9.10 -3.38 -6.20
N GLU A 24 8.95 -4.20 -5.16
CA GLU A 24 10.06 -4.87 -4.48
C GLU A 24 10.28 -6.30 -4.98
N ILE A 25 9.23 -7.10 -5.21
CA ILE A 25 9.41 -8.48 -5.69
C ILE A 25 10.14 -8.49 -7.03
N LEU A 26 9.69 -7.67 -7.99
CA LEU A 26 10.25 -7.68 -9.35
C LEU A 26 11.55 -6.90 -9.46
N ARG A 27 11.96 -6.20 -8.40
CA ARG A 27 13.30 -5.61 -8.29
C ARG A 27 14.38 -6.68 -8.29
N TYR A 28 14.08 -7.82 -7.68
CA TYR A 28 14.95 -8.97 -7.66
C TYR A 28 14.61 -9.91 -8.82
N GLY A 29 15.60 -10.66 -9.24
CA GLY A 29 15.53 -11.58 -10.36
C GLY A 29 15.81 -12.95 -9.77
N ASP A 30 15.18 -13.96 -10.32
CA ASP A 30 15.38 -15.34 -9.92
C ASP A 30 16.15 -16.09 -11.02
N HIS A 31 16.40 -17.38 -10.79
CA HIS A 31 17.11 -18.20 -11.77
C HIS A 31 16.32 -18.40 -13.08
N ALA A 32 15.00 -18.25 -13.05
CA ALA A 32 14.14 -18.46 -14.21
C ALA A 32 13.97 -17.19 -15.05
N GLN A 33 14.05 -16.00 -14.42
CA GLN A 33 13.80 -14.74 -15.08
C GLN A 33 14.67 -13.60 -14.53
N PRO A 34 15.28 -12.79 -15.41
CA PRO A 34 16.15 -11.68 -15.01
C PRO A 34 15.39 -10.61 -14.20
N ARG A 35 16.13 -9.78 -13.46
CA ARG A 35 15.60 -8.63 -12.73
C ARG A 35 14.81 -7.72 -13.67
N GLU A 36 13.68 -7.20 -13.21
CA GLU A 36 13.00 -6.13 -13.94
C GLU A 36 13.67 -4.79 -13.59
N ASN A 37 14.62 -4.39 -14.42
CA ASN A 37 15.37 -3.15 -14.25
C ASN A 37 14.50 -1.92 -14.48
N ASP A 38 13.43 -2.05 -15.29
CA ASP A 38 12.52 -0.95 -15.55
C ASP A 38 11.41 -0.91 -14.48
N ARG A 39 11.48 0.07 -13.58
CA ARG A 39 10.48 0.26 -12.53
C ARG A 39 9.07 0.41 -13.10
N SER A 40 8.90 0.98 -14.29
CA SER A 40 7.58 1.18 -14.90
C SER A 40 6.88 -0.15 -15.25
N LYS A 41 7.64 -1.23 -15.42
CA LYS A 41 7.11 -2.57 -15.70
C LYS A 41 6.67 -3.34 -14.46
N ARG A 42 6.91 -2.81 -13.26
CA ARG A 42 6.49 -3.42 -11.99
C ARG A 42 5.04 -3.06 -11.65
N VAL A 43 4.15 -3.30 -12.60
CA VAL A 43 2.76 -2.85 -12.56
C VAL A 43 1.93 -3.56 -11.49
N CYS A 44 0.89 -2.88 -11.02
CA CYS A 44 -0.08 -3.38 -10.07
C CYS A 44 -0.75 -4.65 -10.57
N ARG A 45 -0.77 -5.68 -9.71
CA ARG A 45 -1.37 -6.98 -10.00
C ARG A 45 -2.87 -6.91 -10.26
N PHE A 46 -3.54 -5.85 -9.78
CA PHE A 46 -4.96 -5.60 -10.03
C PHE A 46 -5.19 -4.71 -11.24
N CYS A 47 -4.76 -3.44 -11.20
CA CYS A 47 -5.14 -2.48 -12.25
C CYS A 47 -4.31 -2.58 -13.53
N LYS A 48 -3.09 -3.15 -13.46
CA LYS A 48 -2.12 -3.25 -14.58
C LYS A 48 -1.72 -1.90 -15.23
N ILE A 49 -2.06 -0.77 -14.61
CA ILE A 49 -1.85 0.58 -15.15
C ILE A 49 -0.64 1.24 -14.48
N ASP A 50 -0.65 1.32 -13.15
CA ASP A 50 0.40 1.99 -12.38
C ASP A 50 1.38 0.99 -11.74
N VAL A 51 2.55 1.47 -11.34
CA VAL A 51 3.52 0.70 -10.56
C VAL A 51 2.92 0.30 -9.20
N GLU A 52 3.11 -0.95 -8.79
CA GLU A 52 2.60 -1.47 -7.52
C GLU A 52 3.45 -1.01 -6.32
N THR A 53 3.32 0.27 -5.97
CA THR A 53 3.92 0.83 -4.75
C THR A 53 2.95 0.73 -3.57
N PRO A 54 3.43 0.89 -2.32
CA PRO A 54 2.56 0.99 -1.15
C PRO A 54 1.49 2.07 -1.30
N GLU A 55 1.86 3.25 -1.78
CA GLU A 55 0.93 4.36 -1.98
C GLU A 55 -0.15 4.00 -2.99
N HIS A 56 0.23 3.33 -4.09
CA HIS A 56 -0.73 2.86 -5.07
C HIS A 56 -1.67 1.81 -4.46
N ALA A 57 -1.12 0.76 -3.85
CA ALA A 57 -1.89 -0.34 -3.28
C ALA A 57 -2.88 0.13 -2.21
N LEU A 58 -2.42 1.01 -1.30
CA LEU A 58 -3.22 1.47 -0.17
C LEU A 58 -4.16 2.61 -0.57
N LEU A 59 -3.67 3.64 -1.27
CA LEU A 59 -4.39 4.92 -1.38
C LEU A 59 -5.06 5.16 -2.72
N THR A 60 -4.60 4.58 -3.83
CA THR A 60 -5.11 4.96 -5.17
C THR A 60 -5.71 3.83 -5.98
N CYS A 61 -5.30 2.56 -5.80
CA CYS A 61 -5.73 1.43 -6.62
C CYS A 61 -7.26 1.22 -6.62
N GLY A 62 -7.94 1.54 -7.72
CA GLY A 62 -9.40 1.39 -7.84
C GLY A 62 -9.89 0.02 -8.34
N ALA A 63 -8.98 -0.91 -8.65
CA ALA A 63 -9.32 -2.12 -9.40
C ALA A 63 -9.85 -3.28 -8.55
N SER A 64 -9.53 -3.34 -7.25
CA SER A 64 -10.10 -4.34 -6.33
C SER A 64 -11.25 -3.74 -5.52
N PRO A 65 -12.49 -4.23 -5.67
CA PRO A 65 -13.63 -3.75 -4.89
C PRO A 65 -13.42 -3.88 -3.38
N GLU A 66 -12.71 -4.93 -2.95
CA GLU A 66 -12.38 -5.17 -1.56
C GLU A 66 -11.43 -4.10 -1.01
N VAL A 67 -10.34 -3.80 -1.73
CA VAL A 67 -9.40 -2.74 -1.36
C VAL A 67 -10.08 -1.37 -1.33
N VAL A 68 -10.98 -1.10 -2.27
CA VAL A 68 -11.78 0.15 -2.28
C VAL A 68 -12.68 0.23 -1.04
N SER A 69 -13.31 -0.87 -0.65
CA SER A 69 -14.14 -0.91 0.55
C SER A 69 -13.33 -0.70 1.84
N LEU A 70 -12.18 -1.37 1.96
CA LEU A 70 -11.24 -1.20 3.07
C LEU A 70 -10.76 0.26 3.16
N ARG A 71 -10.37 0.86 2.03
CA ARG A 71 -9.91 2.26 1.99
C ARG A 71 -11.00 3.23 2.43
N ARG A 72 -12.23 3.04 1.95
CA ARG A 72 -13.37 3.88 2.37
C ARG A 72 -13.58 3.81 3.88
N ALA A 73 -13.65 2.61 4.45
CA ALA A 73 -13.84 2.43 5.89
C ALA A 73 -12.68 3.03 6.71
N PHE A 74 -11.45 2.87 6.22
CA PHE A 74 -10.26 3.48 6.80
C PHE A 74 -10.35 5.01 6.79
N LEU A 75 -10.63 5.62 5.62
CA LEU A 75 -10.70 7.08 5.47
C LEU A 75 -11.84 7.70 6.28
N GLU A 76 -13.02 7.07 6.30
CA GLU A 76 -14.13 7.49 7.15
C GLU A 76 -13.71 7.58 8.62
N LYS A 77 -13.08 6.53 9.14
CA LYS A 77 -12.60 6.51 10.52
C LYS A 77 -11.47 7.51 10.76
N LEU A 78 -10.53 7.61 9.82
CA LEU A 78 -9.40 8.53 9.89
C LEU A 78 -9.88 9.99 9.98
N PHE A 79 -10.87 10.38 9.17
CA PHE A 79 -11.38 11.74 9.13
C PHE A 79 -12.30 12.09 10.29
N ILE A 80 -12.92 11.10 10.93
CA ILE A 80 -13.60 11.30 12.21
C ILE A 80 -12.57 11.62 13.31
N ASP A 81 -11.48 10.86 13.36
CA ASP A 81 -10.49 10.98 14.43
C ASP A 81 -9.53 12.18 14.21
N ALA A 82 -9.26 12.54 12.96
CA ALA A 82 -8.38 13.65 12.56
C ALA A 82 -8.91 14.39 11.30
N PRO A 83 -9.89 15.29 11.46
CA PRO A 83 -10.57 15.96 10.34
C PRO A 83 -9.65 16.78 9.42
N THR A 84 -8.54 17.30 9.94
CA THR A 84 -7.56 18.07 9.15
C THR A 84 -6.92 17.23 8.04
N LEU A 85 -6.81 15.91 8.23
CA LEU A 85 -6.27 15.00 7.22
C LEU A 85 -7.17 14.92 5.98
N ARG A 86 -8.46 15.24 6.08
CA ARG A 86 -9.35 15.29 4.93
C ARG A 86 -8.90 16.33 3.91
N VAL A 87 -8.54 17.51 4.41
CA VAL A 87 -8.02 18.60 3.57
C VAL A 87 -6.65 18.22 3.01
N LEU A 88 -5.79 17.60 3.82
CA LEU A 88 -4.47 17.17 3.36
C LEU A 88 -4.53 16.09 2.27
N MET A 89 -5.53 15.20 2.29
CA MET A 89 -5.68 14.18 1.25
C MET A 89 -5.88 14.77 -0.14
N ASP A 90 -6.59 15.90 -0.25
CA ASP A 90 -6.85 16.58 -1.52
C ASP A 90 -5.67 17.48 -1.96
N LEU A 91 -4.81 17.87 -1.02
CA LEU A 91 -3.69 18.80 -1.28
C LEU A 91 -2.35 18.11 -1.52
N LEU A 92 -2.16 16.90 -0.99
CA LEU A 92 -0.89 16.20 -0.97
C LEU A 92 -0.85 15.09 -2.01
N GLU A 93 0.34 14.83 -2.54
CA GLU A 93 0.56 13.62 -3.32
C GLU A 93 0.39 12.37 -2.45
N PRO A 94 0.00 11.20 -3.01
CA PRO A 94 -0.26 10.00 -2.22
C PRO A 94 0.88 9.61 -1.27
N ILE A 95 2.13 9.80 -1.69
CA ILE A 95 3.31 9.53 -0.85
C ILE A 95 3.46 10.49 0.33
N GLU A 96 3.11 11.75 0.13
CA GLU A 96 3.17 12.79 1.17
C GLU A 96 2.03 12.59 2.17
N PHE A 97 0.83 12.28 1.68
CA PHE A 97 -0.30 11.92 2.53
C PHE A 97 0.00 10.65 3.34
N PHE A 98 0.57 9.62 2.71
CA PHE A 98 0.94 8.38 3.41
C PHE A 98 1.94 8.64 4.55
N LYS A 99 2.94 9.48 4.32
CA LYS A 99 3.88 9.91 5.37
C LYS A 99 3.14 10.63 6.50
N ALA A 100 2.27 11.58 6.18
CA ALA A 100 1.53 12.36 7.18
C ALA A 100 0.74 11.47 8.14
N ILE A 101 0.03 10.47 7.62
CA ILE A 101 -0.79 9.56 8.44
C ILE A 101 0.03 8.54 9.24
N ILE A 102 1.29 8.28 8.87
CA ILE A 102 2.21 7.39 9.60
C ILE A 102 2.91 8.13 10.74
N TYR A 103 3.36 9.35 10.52
CA TYR A 103 4.11 10.10 11.55
C TYR A 103 3.23 10.52 12.74
N GLU A 104 1.93 10.65 12.51
CA GLU A 104 0.97 11.06 13.52
C GLU A 104 0.66 9.89 14.50
N ARG A 105 0.95 10.10 15.79
CA ARG A 105 0.83 9.05 16.82
C ARG A 105 -0.62 8.59 17.03
N SER A 106 -1.57 9.48 16.79
CA SER A 106 -2.99 9.20 16.96
C SER A 106 -3.54 8.26 15.86
N THR A 107 -2.98 8.31 14.66
CA THR A 107 -3.48 7.55 13.49
C THR A 107 -2.71 6.27 13.22
N ILE A 108 -1.49 6.13 13.73
CA ILE A 108 -0.59 5.01 13.40
C ILE A 108 -1.20 3.61 13.60
N ALA A 109 -2.04 3.42 14.61
CA ALA A 109 -2.69 2.13 14.86
C ALA A 109 -3.78 1.81 13.82
N LEU A 110 -4.49 2.84 13.36
CA LEU A 110 -5.49 2.71 12.31
C LEU A 110 -4.80 2.43 10.96
N VAL A 111 -3.71 3.16 10.65
CA VAL A 111 -2.91 2.93 9.44
C VAL A 111 -2.31 1.53 9.42
N ALA A 112 -1.76 1.07 10.54
CA ALA A 112 -1.16 -0.27 10.62
C ALA A 112 -2.19 -1.39 10.39
N LYS A 113 -3.41 -1.23 10.92
CA LYS A 113 -4.52 -2.17 10.66
C LYS A 113 -4.89 -2.17 9.18
N PHE A 114 -5.12 -0.98 8.61
CA PHE A 114 -5.49 -0.82 7.20
C PHE A 114 -4.43 -1.40 6.25
N ALA A 115 -3.15 -1.13 6.53
CA ALA A 115 -2.03 -1.69 5.78
C ALA A 115 -2.03 -3.22 5.82
N TYR A 116 -2.28 -3.83 6.99
CA TYR A 116 -2.40 -5.28 7.11
C TYR A 116 -3.53 -5.82 6.24
N GLU A 117 -4.74 -5.28 6.37
CA GLU A 117 -5.92 -5.76 5.61
C GLU A 117 -5.72 -5.64 4.10
N VAL A 118 -5.17 -4.52 3.61
CA VAL A 118 -4.87 -4.36 2.17
C VAL A 118 -3.78 -5.32 1.71
N LEU A 119 -2.71 -5.49 2.50
CA LEU A 119 -1.61 -6.38 2.11
C LEU A 119 -2.06 -7.85 2.04
N GLU A 120 -2.95 -8.32 2.93
CA GLU A 120 -3.50 -9.67 2.81
C GLU A 120 -4.21 -9.86 1.46
N VAL A 121 -5.06 -8.92 1.05
CA VAL A 121 -5.76 -8.97 -0.26
C VAL A 121 -4.77 -9.00 -1.43
N PHE A 122 -3.71 -8.18 -1.36
CA PHE A 122 -2.67 -8.21 -2.39
C PHE A 122 -1.94 -9.55 -2.40
N TYR A 123 -1.55 -10.07 -1.24
CA TYR A 123 -0.72 -11.26 -1.11
C TYR A 123 -1.44 -12.55 -1.52
N GLU A 124 -2.77 -12.57 -1.48
CA GLU A 124 -3.58 -13.66 -2.04
C GLU A 124 -3.58 -13.70 -3.57
N THR A 125 -3.23 -12.58 -4.23
CA THR A 125 -3.17 -12.49 -5.69
C THR A 125 -1.72 -12.56 -6.17
N PRO A 126 -1.37 -13.45 -7.12
CA PRO A 126 -0.01 -13.53 -7.66
C PRO A 126 0.44 -12.23 -8.35
N VAL A 127 1.71 -11.85 -8.15
CA VAL A 127 2.35 -10.81 -8.96
C VAL A 127 2.56 -11.34 -10.38
N VAL A 128 2.13 -10.56 -11.36
CA VAL A 128 2.31 -10.89 -12.79
C VAL A 128 3.24 -9.86 -13.39
N ARG A 129 4.27 -10.32 -14.12
CA ARG A 129 5.12 -9.43 -14.92
C ARG A 129 4.36 -9.03 -16.19
N SER A 130 4.43 -7.75 -16.58
CA SER A 130 3.90 -7.34 -17.89
C SER A 130 4.64 -8.11 -18.99
N ALA A 131 3.89 -8.75 -19.89
CA ALA A 131 4.45 -9.28 -21.12
C ALA A 131 4.95 -8.09 -21.96
N VAL A 132 6.20 -8.17 -22.43
CA VAL A 132 6.79 -7.22 -23.37
C VAL A 132 6.17 -7.39 -24.74
#